data_AF-A0A7G2CVZ4-F1
#
_entry.id   AF-A0A7G2CVZ4-F1
#
_cell.length_a   1.000
_cell.length_b   1.000
_cell.length_c   1.000
_cell.angle_alpha   90.00
_cell.angle_beta   90.00
_cell.angle_gamma   90.00
#
_symmetry.space_group_name_H-M   'P 1'
#
loop_
_entity.id
_entity.type
_entity.pdbx_description
1 polymer ?
#
loop_
_entity_poly.entity_id
_entity_poly.type
_entity_poly.pdbx_seq_one_letter_code
_entity_poly.pdbx_strand_id
1 'polypeptide(L)'
;MGTLTYANLADPIEIDDELLAHLRAATVTKLRRNEPFALTVQTGADRTETLWIHASIPIRFVVETSVTLQRPLLARLMQAAGSTGGLDLTDPELSLDAMSRELHAMSA
;
A
#
# COMPACT_ATOMS: atom_id res chain seq x y z
N MET A 1 1.28 4.65 -13.34
CA MET A 1 0.26 4.05 -12.45
C MET A 1 0.72 2.64 -12.23
N GLY A 2 0.84 2.19 -10.98
CA GLY A 2 1.38 0.87 -10.68
C GLY A 2 0.28 -0.17 -10.42
N THR A 3 0.67 -1.43 -10.34
CA THR A 3 -0.25 -2.52 -9.98
C THR A 3 0.25 -3.40 -8.85
N LEU A 4 -0.68 -3.79 -7.98
CA LEU A 4 -0.52 -4.81 -6.96
C LEU A 4 -1.29 -6.06 -7.39
N THR A 5 -0.59 -7.18 -7.56
CA THR A 5 -1.22 -8.50 -7.70
C THR A 5 -1.05 -9.29 -6.42
N TYR A 6 -2.13 -9.87 -5.91
CA TYR A 6 -2.11 -10.71 -4.72
C TYR A 6 -2.73 -12.09 -5.00
N ALA A 7 -2.04 -13.16 -4.61
CA ALA A 7 -2.45 -14.53 -4.84
C ALA A 7 -2.86 -14.79 -6.31
N ASN A 8 -4.05 -15.36 -6.51
CA ASN A 8 -4.65 -15.62 -7.82
C ASN A 8 -5.81 -14.66 -8.11
N LEU A 9 -5.78 -13.43 -7.58
CA LEU A 9 -6.74 -12.40 -7.98
C LEU A 9 -6.68 -12.22 -9.50
N ALA A 10 -7.86 -12.24 -10.14
CA ALA A 10 -7.99 -12.13 -11.59
C ALA A 10 -7.56 -10.74 -12.08
N ASP A 11 -7.94 -9.70 -11.32
CA ASP A 11 -7.70 -8.31 -11.66
C ASP A 11 -6.63 -7.71 -10.73
N PRO A 12 -5.56 -7.11 -11.28
CA PRO A 12 -4.61 -6.33 -10.49
C PRO A 12 -5.28 -5.10 -9.87
N ILE A 13 -4.81 -4.70 -8.68
CA ILE A 13 -5.25 -3.47 -8.02
C ILE A 13 -4.36 -2.34 -8.51
N GLU A 14 -4.96 -1.33 -9.14
CA GLU A 14 -4.25 -0.12 -9.59
C GLU A 14 -4.03 0.83 -8.40
N ILE A 15 -2.79 1.31 -8.26
CA ILE A 15 -2.37 2.23 -7.19
C ILE A 15 -1.34 3.21 -7.78
N ASP A 16 -1.38 4.48 -7.37
CA ASP A 16 -0.35 5.46 -7.72
C ASP A 16 1.07 4.91 -7.46
N ASP A 17 1.99 5.10 -8.42
CA ASP A 17 3.36 4.57 -8.30
C ASP A 17 4.07 5.07 -7.04
N GLU A 18 3.81 6.33 -6.66
CA GLU A 18 4.35 6.93 -5.45
C GLU A 18 3.93 6.13 -4.22
N LEU A 19 2.63 5.92 -4.01
CA LEU A 19 2.17 5.13 -2.89
C LEU A 19 2.62 3.67 -3.00
N LEU A 20 2.50 3.07 -4.18
CA LEU A 20 2.82 1.66 -4.38
C LEU A 20 4.27 1.36 -4.04
N ALA A 21 5.20 2.28 -4.33
CA ALA A 21 6.60 2.15 -3.94
C ALA A 21 6.79 2.12 -2.41
N HIS A 22 6.07 2.98 -1.68
CA HIS A 22 6.09 3.01 -0.21
C HIS A 22 5.40 1.79 0.40
N LEU A 23 4.24 1.40 -0.13
CA LEU A 23 3.51 0.20 0.27
C LEU A 23 4.37 -1.05 0.08
N ARG A 24 5.06 -1.17 -1.06
CA ARG A 24 6.02 -2.25 -1.31
C ARG A 24 7.11 -2.27 -0.25
N ALA A 25 7.72 -1.12 0.08
CA ALA A 25 8.78 -1.04 1.07
C ALA A 25 8.29 -1.43 2.48
N ALA A 26 7.12 -0.94 2.90
CA ALA A 26 6.50 -1.30 4.17
C ALA A 26 6.18 -2.81 4.23
N THR A 27 5.55 -3.33 3.18
CA THR A 27 5.17 -4.74 3.06
C THR A 27 6.39 -5.66 3.15
N VAL A 28 7.44 -5.38 2.36
CA VAL A 28 8.69 -6.17 2.41
C VAL A 28 9.33 -6.14 3.79
N THR A 29 9.32 -4.99 4.46
CA THR A 29 9.88 -4.82 5.81
C THR A 29 9.11 -5.67 6.83
N LYS A 30 7.78 -5.63 6.82
CA LYS A 30 6.93 -6.42 7.72
C LYS A 30 7.03 -7.92 7.46
N LEU A 31 6.96 -8.35 6.21
CA LEU A 31 7.05 -9.76 5.86
C LEU A 31 8.41 -10.38 6.19
N ARG A 32 9.52 -9.63 6.06
CA ARG A 32 10.85 -10.05 6.55
C ARG A 32 10.91 -10.26 8.06
N ARG A 33 10.04 -9.57 8.81
CA ARG A 33 9.91 -9.70 10.28
C ARG A 33 8.83 -10.70 10.68
N ASN A 34 8.27 -11.44 9.72
CA ASN A 34 7.14 -12.35 9.91
C ASN A 34 5.93 -11.67 10.57
N GLU A 35 5.66 -10.41 10.19
CA GLU A 35 4.54 -9.61 10.66
C GLU A 35 3.47 -9.52 9.55
N PRO A 36 2.55 -10.50 9.43
CA PRO A 36 1.43 -10.36 8.52
C PRO A 36 0.47 -9.25 8.98
N PHE A 37 -0.29 -8.71 8.03
CA PHE A 37 -1.23 -7.63 8.30
C PHE A 37 -2.39 -7.64 7.31
N ALA A 38 -3.51 -7.02 7.70
CA ALA A 38 -4.62 -6.78 6.79
C ALA A 38 -4.36 -5.50 5.98
N LEU A 39 -4.61 -5.55 4.67
CA LEU A 39 -4.57 -4.41 3.76
C LEU A 39 -5.97 -4.21 3.17
N THR A 40 -6.63 -3.11 3.50
CA THR A 40 -7.94 -2.75 2.95
C THR A 40 -7.78 -1.75 1.83
N VAL A 41 -8.41 -2.01 0.69
CA VAL A 41 -8.32 -1.19 -0.53
C VAL A 41 -9.69 -1.05 -1.20
N GLN A 42 -9.91 0.08 -1.86
CA GLN A 42 -11.04 0.23 -2.78
C GLN A 42 -10.68 -0.38 -4.14
N THR A 43 -11.56 -1.21 -4.67
CA THR A 43 -11.47 -1.86 -5.98
C THR A 43 -12.71 -1.53 -6.79
N GLY A 44 -12.57 -0.88 -7.94
CA GLY A 44 -13.73 -0.34 -8.66
C GLY A 44 -14.44 0.78 -7.89
N ALA A 45 -15.66 1.15 -8.34
CA ALA A 45 -16.38 2.29 -7.76
C ALA A 45 -16.88 2.04 -6.32
N ASP A 46 -17.54 0.91 -6.07
CA ASP A 46 -18.29 0.68 -4.81
C ASP A 46 -17.90 -0.61 -4.07
N ARG A 47 -16.70 -1.15 -4.32
CA ARG A 47 -16.25 -2.41 -3.71
C ARG A 47 -14.97 -2.21 -2.92
N THR A 48 -15.04 -2.45 -1.62
CA THR A 48 -13.88 -2.49 -0.72
C THR A 48 -13.46 -3.94 -0.49
N GLU A 49 -12.17 -4.22 -0.56
CA GLU A 49 -11.59 -5.53 -0.27
C GLU A 49 -10.54 -5.44 0.82
N THR A 50 -10.50 -6.44 1.70
CA THR A 50 -9.42 -6.61 2.67
C THR A 50 -8.61 -7.85 2.33
N LEU A 51 -7.34 -7.64 2.01
CA LEU A 51 -6.36 -8.67 1.72
C LEU A 51 -5.57 -9.01 2.98
N TRP A 52 -5.52 -10.30 3.33
CA TRP A 52 -4.64 -10.76 4.39
C TRP A 52 -3.23 -10.98 3.86
N ILE A 53 -2.30 -10.05 4.08
CA ILE A 53 -0.95 -10.07 3.52
C ILE A 53 -0.03 -10.96 4.37
N HIS A 54 0.49 -12.03 3.77
CA HIS A 54 1.36 -13.00 4.44
C HIS A 54 2.48 -13.51 3.51
N ALA A 55 3.65 -13.84 4.06
CA ALA A 55 4.86 -14.21 3.29
C ALA A 55 4.73 -15.52 2.50
N SER A 56 3.76 -16.38 2.85
CA SER A 56 3.47 -17.63 2.14
C SER A 56 2.54 -17.45 0.93
N ILE A 57 2.04 -16.24 0.68
CA ILE A 57 1.11 -15.96 -0.40
C ILE A 57 1.84 -15.08 -1.43
N PRO A 58 1.84 -15.46 -2.73
CA PRO A 58 2.48 -14.66 -3.76
C PRO A 58 1.93 -13.24 -3.81
N ILE A 59 2.84 -12.27 -3.87
CA ILE A 59 2.53 -10.86 -4.03
C ILE A 59 3.49 -10.27 -5.05
N ARG A 60 2.97 -9.46 -5.97
CA ARG A 60 3.76 -8.78 -7.01
C ARG A 60 3.42 -7.31 -7.03
N PHE A 61 4.46 -6.49 -7.02
CA PHE A 61 4.38 -5.04 -7.17
C PHE A 61 5.00 -4.67 -8.52
N VAL A 62 4.24 -4.02 -9.38
CA VAL A 62 4.74 -3.41 -10.62
C VAL A 62 4.66 -1.91 -10.44
N VAL A 63 5.82 -1.27 -10.27
CA VAL A 63 5.94 0.19 -10.16
C VAL A 63 6.62 0.66 -11.45
N GLU A 64 5.96 1.54 -12.20
CA GLU A 64 6.42 1.97 -13.53
C GLU A 64 7.47 3.09 -13.43
N THR A 65 7.36 3.92 -12.40
CA THR A 65 8.21 5.10 -12.21
C THR A 65 9.18 4.91 -11.05
N SER A 66 10.40 5.44 -11.18
CA SER A 66 11.34 5.47 -10.04
C SER A 66 10.89 6.51 -9.02
N VAL A 67 10.50 6.05 -7.83
CA VAL A 67 10.01 6.89 -6.72
C VAL A 67 11.04 6.94 -5.60
N THR A 68 11.38 8.15 -5.15
CA THR A 68 12.19 8.34 -3.93
C THR A 68 11.33 8.12 -2.70
N LEU A 69 11.72 7.19 -1.83
CA LEU A 69 10.97 6.88 -0.62
C LEU A 69 11.09 8.00 0.41
N GLN A 70 9.94 8.49 0.86
CA GLN A 70 9.81 9.44 1.93
C GLN A 70 9.66 8.72 3.27
N ARG A 71 10.57 9.06 4.18
CA ARG A 71 10.62 8.45 5.52
C ARG A 71 9.35 8.68 6.36
N PRO A 72 8.72 9.87 6.37
CA PRO A 72 7.50 10.09 7.15
C PRO A 72 6.34 9.20 6.68
N LEU A 73 6.16 9.06 5.36
CA LEU A 73 5.10 8.25 4.79
C LEU A 73 5.32 6.76 5.08
N LEU A 74 6.55 6.28 4.89
CA LEU A 74 6.89 4.90 5.21
C LEU A 74 6.62 4.58 6.69
N ALA A 75 6.94 5.50 7.61
CA ALA A 75 6.67 5.32 9.03
C ALA A 75 5.17 5.24 9.34
N ARG A 76 4.35 6.08 8.70
CA ARG A 76 2.88 6.04 8.83
C ARG A 76 2.31 4.72 8.33
N LEU A 77 2.71 4.27 7.13
CA LEU A 77 2.28 2.97 6.59
C LEU A 77 2.67 1.81 7.50
N MET A 78 3.89 1.82 8.04
CA MET A 78 4.37 0.79 8.97
C MET A 78 3.55 0.77 10.26
N GLN A 79 3.17 1.94 10.80
CA GLN A 79 2.37 2.06 12.01
C GLN A 79 0.93 1.59 11.76
N ALA A 80 0.29 2.06 10.69
CA ALA A 80 -1.06 1.66 10.32
C ALA A 80 -1.15 0.13 10.08
N ALA A 81 -0.22 -0.43 9.30
CA ALA A 81 -0.14 -1.87 9.06
C ALA A 81 0.15 -2.70 10.33
N GLY A 82 0.64 -2.09 11.40
CA GLY A 82 0.82 -2.74 12.71
C GLY A 82 -0.39 -2.61 13.64
N SER A 83 -1.44 -1.89 13.24
CA SER A 83 -2.63 -1.65 14.04
C SER A 83 -3.62 -2.81 13.98
N THR A 84 -4.61 -2.82 14.89
CA THR A 84 -5.70 -3.81 14.89
C THR A 84 -6.60 -3.73 13.66
N GLY A 85 -6.72 -2.54 13.05
CA GLY A 85 -7.48 -2.35 11.80
C GLY A 85 -6.70 -2.75 10.55
N GLY A 86 -5.40 -3.00 10.67
CA GLY A 86 -4.51 -3.16 9.52
C GLY A 86 -4.24 -1.83 8.81
N LEU A 87 -3.70 -1.92 7.60
CA LEU A 87 -3.50 -0.78 6.72
C LEU A 87 -4.75 -0.57 5.87
N ASP A 88 -5.54 0.44 6.20
CA ASP A 88 -6.75 0.79 5.45
C ASP A 88 -6.49 1.99 4.54
N LEU A 89 -6.43 1.75 3.22
CA LEU A 89 -6.23 2.79 2.21
C LEU A 89 -7.55 3.50 1.81
N THR A 90 -8.68 3.11 2.40
CA THR A 90 -9.97 3.80 2.25
C THR A 90 -10.18 4.87 3.32
N ASP A 91 -9.39 4.85 4.41
CA ASP A 91 -9.41 5.88 5.44
C ASP A 91 -8.98 7.23 4.83
N PRO A 92 -9.76 8.31 4.96
CA PRO A 92 -9.41 9.64 4.44
C PRO A 92 -8.03 10.15 4.84
N GLU A 93 -7.53 9.81 6.03
CA GLU A 93 -6.21 10.22 6.53
C GLU A 93 -5.07 9.41 5.89
N LEU A 94 -5.38 8.22 5.38
CA LEU A 94 -4.47 7.32 4.66
C LEU A 94 -4.89 7.16 3.19
N SER A 95 -5.77 8.02 2.71
CA SER A 95 -6.32 7.93 1.36
C SER A 95 -5.25 8.33 0.35
N LEU A 96 -5.32 7.68 -0.81
CA LEU A 96 -4.42 7.89 -1.94
C LEU A 96 -4.29 9.38 -2.27
N ASP A 97 -5.42 10.08 -2.37
CA ASP A 97 -5.47 11.50 -2.71
C ASP A 97 -4.88 12.41 -1.62
N ALA A 98 -5.11 12.10 -0.34
CA ALA A 98 -4.56 12.88 0.76
C ALA A 98 -3.04 12.77 0.80
N MET A 99 -2.52 11.54 0.63
CA MET A 99 -1.10 11.25 0.64
C MET A 99 -0.41 11.81 -0.61
N SER A 100 -1.00 11.67 -1.81
CA SER A 100 -0.45 12.24 -3.05
C SER A 100 -0.36 13.77 -2.97
N ARG A 101 -1.36 14.48 -2.42
CA ARG A 101 -1.28 15.94 -2.19
C ARG A 101 -0.16 16.35 -1.24
N GLU A 102 0.03 15.61 -0.14
CA GLU A 102 1.06 15.89 0.85
C GLU A 102 2.47 15.67 0.27
N LEU A 103 2.65 14.59 -0.50
CA LEU A 103 3.90 14.28 -1.20
C LEU A 103 4.29 15.37 -2.20
N HIS A 104 3.32 15.89 -2.96
CA HIS A 104 3.53 17.01 -3.88
C HIS A 104 3.89 18.30 -3.12
N ALA A 105 3.28 18.56 -1.97
CA ALA A 105 3.60 19.72 -1.14
C ALA A 105 5.00 19.65 -0.49
N MET A 106 5.51 18.45 -0.22
CA MET A 106 6.84 18.24 0.37
C MET A 106 8.00 18.26 -0.65
N SER A 107 7.70 18.16 -1.94
CA SER A 107 8.68 18.12 -3.02
C SER A 107 8.84 19.46 -3.77
N ALA A 108 8.04 20.47 -3.40
CA ALA A 108 8.12 21.86 -3.87
C ALA A 108 8.95 22.73 -2.92
#